data_AF-A0A285NMU9-F1
#
_entry.id   AF-A0A285NMU9-F1
#
_cell.length_a   1.000
_cell.length_b   1.000
_cell.length_c   1.000
_cell.angle_alpha   90.00
_cell.angle_beta   90.00
_cell.angle_gamma   90.00
#
_symmetry.space_group_name_H-M   'P 1'
#
loop_
_entity.id
_entity.type
_entity.pdbx_description
1 polymer ?
#
loop_
_entity_poly.entity_id
_entity_poly.type
_entity_poly.pdbx_seq_one_letter_code
_entity_poly.pdbx_strand_id
1 'polypeptide(L)'
;MKESLKLLFLIVAYNFILEYISEKLPIKLFPDDLQSFVMLMSFDSALYLAWFFGYRYSTLAWLSYLFFFQILGLSLITQSFDPITHFTPSFLITLIFLSLFESPTERHTKELLEEKKRLESELERNRRELENIKEQVRLAEDLVNLLRREKEQVEVKLSQLEESQSMEKQKLLKEREELIQRINQAQMHLNEYRSRLERLTEANRKLFELIDLLQRQEDKNQKGEIAQLRKERKRLVKELLQLESLLEEYSKENTELKLEISKIRSHLEDVSQKKELLELELQELKKQINTKGEIYREILNVFLENIEMEDRAISEFMHLPIEKKREFIKELLILNMKEEGEPLESMKGLKNVFKLKPRGGRIYFTFGEKRRWKVLGLIASEDDKDKEKYAKEILIKYMQ
;
A
#
# COMPACT_ATOMS: atom_id res chain seq x y z
N MET A 1 -48.61 8.21 35.11
CA MET A 1 -49.35 7.00 35.58
C MET A 1 -48.40 5.91 36.08
N LYS A 2 -47.48 5.36 35.26
CA LYS A 2 -46.53 4.34 35.74
C LYS A 2 -45.56 4.86 36.81
N GLU A 3 -45.09 6.09 36.68
CA GLU A 3 -44.18 6.71 37.65
C GLU A 3 -44.86 7.06 38.97
N SER A 4 -46.07 7.62 38.94
CA SER A 4 -46.87 7.87 40.14
C SER A 4 -47.21 6.59 40.92
N LEU A 5 -47.44 5.48 40.22
CA LEU A 5 -47.68 4.17 40.84
C LEU A 5 -46.41 3.58 41.47
N LYS A 6 -45.26 3.72 40.80
CA LYS A 6 -43.94 3.36 41.36
C LYS A 6 -43.61 4.19 42.59
N LEU A 7 -43.94 5.48 42.57
CA LEU A 7 -43.71 6.40 43.68
C LEU A 7 -44.54 6.01 44.90
N LEU A 8 -45.84 5.74 44.70
CA LEU A 8 -46.73 5.25 45.75
C LEU A 8 -46.24 3.90 46.31
N PHE A 9 -45.83 2.98 45.45
CA PHE A 9 -45.26 1.69 45.86
C PHE A 9 -43.97 1.86 46.67
N LEU A 10 -43.07 2.78 46.29
CA LEU A 10 -41.81 2.99 46.98
C LEU A 10 -42.01 3.68 48.34
N ILE A 11 -42.95 4.62 48.44
CA ILE A 11 -43.36 5.22 49.72
C ILE A 11 -43.92 4.13 50.65
N VAL A 12 -44.84 3.30 50.15
CA VAL A 12 -45.45 2.22 50.94
C VAL A 12 -44.40 1.19 51.36
N ALA A 13 -43.52 0.77 50.46
CA ALA A 13 -42.46 -0.18 50.75
C ALA A 13 -41.44 0.39 51.76
N TYR A 14 -41.10 1.67 51.64
CA TYR A 14 -40.20 2.35 52.57
C TYR A 14 -40.78 2.41 53.99
N ASN A 15 -42.04 2.82 54.11
CA ASN A 15 -42.73 2.87 55.40
C ASN A 15 -42.90 1.47 56.01
N PHE A 16 -43.17 0.45 55.19
CA PHE A 16 -43.23 -0.95 55.63
C PHE A 16 -41.85 -1.48 56.10
N ILE A 17 -40.76 -1.08 55.44
CA ILE A 17 -39.40 -1.42 55.87
C ILE A 17 -39.07 -0.75 57.20
N LEU A 18 -39.43 0.52 57.37
CA LEU A 18 -39.25 1.22 58.64
C LEU A 18 -40.04 0.55 59.77
N GLU A 19 -41.29 0.14 59.52
CA GLU A 19 -42.13 -0.56 60.50
C GLU A 19 -41.49 -1.91 60.89
N TYR A 20 -41.05 -2.69 59.91
CA TYR A 20 -40.35 -3.95 60.13
C TYR A 20 -39.03 -3.79 60.90
N ILE A 21 -38.30 -2.70 60.66
CA ILE A 21 -37.07 -2.36 61.39
C ILE A 21 -37.40 -1.93 62.83
N SER A 22 -38.53 -1.24 63.04
CA SER A 22 -39.01 -0.82 64.36
C SER A 22 -39.32 -2.00 65.26
N GLU A 23 -39.88 -3.09 64.74
CA GLU A 23 -40.18 -4.29 65.54
C GLU A 23 -38.91 -5.01 66.03
N LYS A 24 -37.79 -4.83 65.32
CA LYS A 24 -36.50 -5.49 65.64
C LYS A 24 -35.56 -4.64 66.47
N LEU A 25 -35.80 -3.34 66.57
CA LEU A 25 -35.00 -2.42 67.36
C LEU A 25 -35.71 -2.13 68.69
N PRO A 26 -34.96 -1.88 69.78
CA PRO A 26 -35.54 -1.51 71.08
C PRO A 26 -36.11 -0.07 71.10
N ILE A 27 -36.19 0.59 69.94
CA ILE A 27 -36.65 1.97 69.77
C ILE A 27 -37.98 1.91 69.02
N LYS A 28 -39.05 2.44 69.61
CA LYS A 28 -40.33 2.61 68.92
C LYS A 28 -40.18 3.70 67.85
N LEU A 29 -40.09 3.30 66.58
CA LEU A 29 -40.00 4.24 65.46
C LEU A 29 -41.38 4.77 65.04
N PHE A 30 -42.46 4.07 65.41
CA PHE A 30 -43.83 4.47 65.11
C PHE A 30 -44.62 4.71 66.40
N PRO A 31 -45.45 5.77 66.44
CA PRO A 31 -46.35 6.02 67.55
C PRO A 31 -47.54 5.06 67.54
N ASP A 32 -47.99 4.64 68.72
CA ASP A 32 -49.15 3.74 68.90
C ASP A 32 -50.49 4.46 68.64
N ASP A 33 -50.49 5.80 68.62
CA ASP A 33 -51.67 6.64 68.36
C ASP A 33 -51.87 6.93 66.87
N LEU A 34 -53.13 6.83 66.41
CA LEU A 34 -53.52 6.94 65.02
C LEU A 34 -53.27 8.35 64.45
N GLN A 35 -53.45 9.38 65.27
CA GLN A 35 -53.20 10.77 64.84
C GLN A 35 -51.70 11.03 64.63
N SER A 36 -50.86 10.57 65.56
CA SER A 36 -49.41 10.66 65.46
C SER A 36 -48.86 9.84 64.28
N PHE A 37 -49.44 8.67 64.01
CA PHE A 37 -49.06 7.82 62.88
C PHE A 37 -49.30 8.51 61.52
N VAL A 38 -50.48 9.10 61.32
CA VAL A 38 -50.81 9.81 60.07
C VAL A 38 -49.88 11.01 59.87
N MET A 39 -49.54 11.72 60.94
CA MET A 39 -48.64 12.86 60.89
C MET A 39 -47.21 12.44 60.47
N LEU A 40 -46.64 11.40 61.08
CA LEU A 40 -45.32 10.87 60.71
C LEU A 40 -45.29 10.39 59.25
N MET A 41 -46.29 9.63 58.82
CA MET A 41 -46.41 9.15 57.44
C MET A 41 -46.49 10.29 56.42
N SER A 42 -47.19 11.39 56.75
CA SER A 42 -47.24 12.57 55.88
C SER A 42 -45.89 13.28 55.75
N PHE A 43 -45.12 13.33 56.83
CA PHE A 43 -43.80 13.97 56.86
C PHE A 43 -42.76 13.17 56.09
N ASP A 44 -42.71 11.86 56.32
CA ASP A 44 -41.78 10.96 55.62
C ASP A 44 -42.12 10.89 54.12
N SER A 45 -43.41 10.92 53.76
CA SER A 45 -43.85 11.01 52.37
C SER A 45 -43.45 12.33 51.69
N ALA A 46 -43.52 13.45 52.40
CA ALA A 46 -43.14 14.77 51.87
C ALA A 46 -41.62 14.88 51.63
N LEU A 47 -40.80 14.35 52.54
CA LEU A 47 -39.34 14.28 52.39
C LEU A 47 -38.94 13.38 51.21
N TYR A 48 -39.59 12.22 51.09
CA TYR A 48 -39.35 11.28 50.00
C TYR A 48 -39.74 11.87 48.62
N LEU A 49 -40.88 12.56 48.54
CA LEU A 49 -41.29 13.28 47.31
C LEU A 49 -40.29 14.36 46.91
N ALA A 50 -39.82 15.16 47.88
CA ALA A 50 -38.84 16.20 47.63
C ALA A 50 -37.51 15.64 47.10
N TRP A 51 -37.08 14.49 47.62
CA TRP A 51 -35.90 13.76 47.13
C TRP A 51 -36.13 13.16 45.74
N PHE A 52 -37.27 12.52 45.48
CA PHE A 52 -37.57 11.88 44.19
C PHE A 52 -37.54 12.88 43.01
N PHE A 53 -38.05 14.10 43.22
CA PHE A 53 -38.02 15.16 42.21
C PHE A 53 -36.66 15.89 42.11
N GLY A 54 -35.66 15.52 42.90
CA GLY A 54 -34.27 15.96 42.71
C GLY A 54 -33.94 17.38 43.19
N TYR A 55 -34.73 17.96 44.09
CA TYR A 55 -34.45 19.28 44.66
C TYR A 55 -33.42 19.16 45.79
N ARG A 56 -32.14 19.17 45.40
CA ARG A 56 -31.08 18.38 46.07
C ARG A 56 -30.72 18.77 47.51
N TYR A 57 -30.81 20.03 47.92
CA TYR A 57 -30.39 20.40 49.29
C TYR A 57 -31.21 21.51 49.92
N SER A 58 -31.56 22.56 49.17
CA SER A 58 -32.26 23.70 49.75
C SER A 58 -33.65 23.31 50.26
N THR A 59 -34.47 22.65 49.43
CA THR A 59 -35.84 22.26 49.82
C THR A 59 -35.85 21.09 50.81
N LEU A 60 -34.98 20.09 50.66
CA LEU A 60 -34.88 18.96 51.58
C LEU A 60 -34.36 19.41 52.95
N ALA A 61 -33.35 20.29 53.00
CA ALA A 61 -32.90 20.91 54.24
C ALA A 61 -33.98 21.81 54.84
N TRP A 62 -34.66 22.63 54.04
CA TRP A 62 -35.71 23.53 54.53
C TRP A 62 -36.92 22.76 55.09
N LEU A 63 -37.35 21.68 54.43
CA LEU A 63 -38.36 20.76 54.94
C LEU A 63 -37.88 20.07 56.22
N SER A 64 -36.63 19.61 56.25
CA SER A 64 -36.02 19.00 57.44
C SER A 64 -35.99 19.96 58.64
N TYR A 65 -35.61 21.23 58.42
CA TYR A 65 -35.67 22.28 59.43
C TYR A 65 -37.10 22.53 59.90
N LEU A 66 -38.05 22.64 58.98
CA LEU A 66 -39.46 22.86 59.29
C LEU A 66 -40.03 21.71 60.14
N PHE A 67 -39.72 20.46 59.81
CA PHE A 67 -40.14 19.30 60.59
C PHE A 67 -39.49 19.25 61.97
N PHE A 68 -38.21 19.58 62.08
CA PHE A 68 -37.53 19.69 63.37
C PHE A 68 -38.20 20.73 64.29
N PHE A 69 -38.55 21.90 63.75
CA PHE A 69 -39.27 22.93 64.49
C PHE A 69 -40.71 22.54 64.84
N GLN A 70 -41.41 21.79 63.98
CA GLN A 70 -42.74 21.27 64.27
C GLN A 70 -42.73 20.25 65.41
N ILE A 71 -41.76 19.33 65.45
CA ILE A 71 -41.59 18.35 66.53
C ILE A 71 -41.33 19.07 67.86
N LEU A 72 -40.44 20.08 67.86
CA LEU A 72 -40.16 20.90 69.04
C LEU A 72 -41.40 21.70 69.49
N GLY A 73 -42.14 22.29 68.54
CA GLY A 73 -43.36 23.04 68.82
C GLY A 73 -44.46 22.18 69.43
N LEU A 74 -44.67 20.97 68.90
CA LEU A 74 -45.61 19.97 69.45
C LEU A 74 -45.23 19.57 70.88
N SER A 75 -43.94 19.37 71.15
CA SER A 75 -43.44 19.09 72.51
C SER A 75 -43.70 20.25 73.48
N LEU A 76 -43.55 21.49 73.03
CA LEU A 76 -43.80 22.68 73.84
C LEU A 76 -45.30 22.89 74.15
N ILE A 77 -46.17 22.63 73.17
CA ILE A 77 -47.63 22.76 73.29
C ILE A 77 -48.19 21.66 74.21
N THR A 78 -47.70 20.44 74.08
CA THR A 78 -48.15 19.28 74.87
C THR A 78 -47.47 19.19 76.24
N GLN A 79 -46.50 20.07 76.54
CA GLN A 79 -45.69 20.06 77.77
C GLN A 79 -45.08 18.69 78.11
N SER A 80 -44.80 17.89 77.09
CA SER A 80 -44.29 16.52 77.22
C SER A 80 -43.12 16.30 76.26
N PHE A 81 -42.19 15.43 76.65
CA PHE A 81 -41.05 15.05 75.79
C PHE A 81 -41.38 13.91 74.83
N ASP A 82 -42.59 13.36 74.91
CA ASP A 82 -43.04 12.23 74.11
C ASP A 82 -42.99 12.50 72.60
N PRO A 83 -43.36 13.68 72.07
CA PRO A 83 -43.24 13.93 70.62
C PRO A 83 -41.79 13.86 70.11
N ILE A 84 -40.81 14.27 70.91
CA ILE A 84 -39.39 14.23 70.50
C ILE A 84 -38.91 12.79 70.43
N THR A 85 -39.21 11.97 71.44
CA THR A 85 -38.75 10.58 71.48
C THR A 85 -39.41 9.70 70.42
N HIS A 86 -40.65 10.00 70.03
CA HIS A 86 -41.39 9.19 69.04
C HIS A 86 -41.13 9.61 67.58
N PHE A 87 -41.01 10.91 67.26
CA PHE A 87 -40.88 11.36 65.87
C PHE A 87 -39.43 11.52 65.39
N THR A 88 -38.50 11.87 66.29
CA THR A 88 -37.11 12.15 65.90
C THR A 88 -36.34 10.93 65.37
N PRO A 89 -36.49 9.70 65.92
CA PRO A 89 -35.78 8.53 65.40
C PRO A 89 -36.12 8.18 63.94
N SER A 90 -37.40 8.16 63.56
CA SER A 90 -37.82 7.90 62.17
C SER A 90 -37.27 8.98 61.23
N PHE A 91 -37.46 10.24 61.60
CA PHE A 91 -37.00 11.39 60.82
C PHE A 91 -35.48 11.40 60.57
N LEU A 92 -34.67 11.03 61.57
CA LEU A 92 -33.22 10.95 61.39
C LEU A 92 -32.81 9.81 60.46
N ILE A 93 -33.46 8.65 60.57
CA ILE A 93 -33.21 7.51 59.68
C ILE A 93 -33.59 7.89 58.24
N THR A 94 -34.71 8.59 58.05
CA THR A 94 -35.15 9.03 56.72
C THR A 94 -34.20 10.06 56.12
N LEU A 95 -33.69 11.00 56.90
CA LEU A 95 -32.71 11.98 56.45
C LEU A 95 -31.37 11.34 56.05
N ILE A 96 -30.89 10.35 56.83
CA ILE A 96 -29.66 9.60 56.51
C ILE A 96 -29.84 8.81 55.21
N PHE A 97 -30.98 8.14 55.04
CA PHE A 97 -31.28 7.38 53.83
C PHE A 97 -31.29 8.28 52.59
N LEU A 98 -32.01 9.41 52.65
CA LEU A 98 -32.11 10.34 51.52
C LEU A 98 -30.78 11.05 51.20
N SER A 99 -29.90 11.22 52.18
CA SER A 99 -28.55 11.77 51.95
C SER A 99 -27.59 10.80 51.25
N LEU A 100 -27.76 9.49 51.42
CA LEU A 100 -26.84 8.48 50.87
C LEU A 100 -27.18 8.09 49.42
N PHE A 101 -28.43 8.23 49.01
CA PHE A 101 -28.88 7.84 47.68
C PHE A 101 -29.09 9.05 46.76
N GLU A 102 -28.53 8.99 45.55
CA GLU A 102 -28.83 9.98 44.51
C GLU A 102 -30.26 9.79 43.97
N SER A 103 -30.96 10.90 43.71
CA SER A 103 -32.31 10.84 43.17
C SER A 103 -32.32 10.23 41.75
N PRO A 104 -33.33 9.41 41.40
CA PRO A 104 -33.44 8.84 40.06
C PRO A 104 -33.51 9.88 38.93
N THR A 105 -34.14 11.03 39.20
CA THR A 105 -34.26 12.14 38.26
C THR A 105 -32.91 12.80 37.98
N GLU A 106 -32.05 12.93 39.00
CA GLU A 106 -30.70 13.45 38.83
C GLU A 106 -29.81 12.51 38.01
N ARG A 107 -29.92 11.20 38.22
CA ARG A 107 -29.20 10.23 37.39
C ARG A 107 -29.57 10.37 35.92
N HIS A 108 -30.87 10.48 35.65
CA HIS A 108 -31.35 10.65 34.28
C HIS A 108 -30.90 11.98 33.65
N THR A 109 -30.90 13.09 34.40
CA THR A 109 -30.40 14.37 33.87
C THR A 109 -28.90 14.37 33.62
N LYS A 110 -28.11 13.68 34.47
CA LYS A 110 -26.67 13.46 34.23
C LYS A 110 -26.44 12.62 32.97
N GLU A 111 -27.16 11.51 32.81
CA GLU A 111 -27.08 10.65 31.62
C GLU A 111 -27.40 11.45 30.35
N LEU A 112 -28.49 12.23 30.36
CA LEU A 112 -28.86 13.09 29.23
C LEU A 112 -27.80 14.16 28.93
N LEU A 113 -27.16 14.73 29.97
CA LEU A 113 -26.06 15.69 29.80
C LEU A 113 -24.82 15.04 29.20
N GLU A 114 -24.49 13.81 29.61
CA GLU A 114 -23.38 13.05 29.05
C GLU A 114 -23.65 12.65 27.60
N GLU A 115 -24.85 12.17 27.29
CA GLU A 115 -25.29 11.88 25.92
C GLU A 115 -25.23 13.11 25.03
N LYS A 116 -25.73 14.26 25.51
CA LYS A 116 -25.64 15.53 24.79
C LYS A 116 -24.19 15.89 24.48
N LYS A 117 -23.28 15.80 25.45
CA LYS A 117 -21.85 16.09 25.24
C LYS A 117 -21.20 15.12 24.24
N ARG A 118 -21.57 13.84 24.29
CA ARG A 118 -21.08 12.84 23.33
C ARG A 118 -21.55 13.19 21.91
N LEU A 119 -22.84 13.47 21.73
CA LEU A 119 -23.41 13.86 20.44
C LEU A 119 -22.81 15.17 19.91
N GLU A 120 -22.55 16.16 20.78
CA GLU A 120 -21.85 17.39 20.40
C GLU A 120 -20.43 17.09 19.90
N SER A 121 -19.69 16.20 20.58
CA SER A 121 -18.35 15.80 20.15
C SER A 121 -18.33 15.01 18.83
N GLU A 122 -19.32 14.15 18.60
CA GLU A 122 -19.49 13.42 17.34
C GLU A 122 -19.85 14.37 16.20
N LEU A 123 -20.71 15.35 16.46
CA LEU A 123 -21.09 16.37 15.49
C LEU A 123 -19.90 17.26 15.11
N GLU A 124 -19.03 17.61 16.06
CA GLU A 124 -17.78 18.33 15.78
C GLU A 124 -16.81 17.50 14.94
N ARG A 125 -16.64 16.21 15.25
CA ARG A 125 -15.80 15.30 14.44
C ARG A 125 -16.31 15.20 13.01
N ASN A 126 -17.62 14.96 12.85
CA ASN A 126 -18.26 14.87 11.54
C ASN A 126 -18.12 16.18 10.74
N ARG A 127 -18.18 17.35 11.41
CA ARG A 127 -17.94 18.65 10.76
C ARG A 127 -16.51 18.77 10.22
N ARG A 128 -15.51 18.37 11.00
CA ARG A 128 -14.09 18.39 10.57
C ARG A 128 -13.85 17.42 9.42
N GLU A 129 -14.42 16.22 9.47
CA GLU A 129 -14.34 15.26 8.37
C GLU A 129 -14.96 15.80 7.09
N LEU A 130 -16.11 16.48 7.20
CA LEU A 130 -16.77 17.12 6.07
C LEU A 130 -15.94 18.26 5.47
N GLU A 131 -15.26 19.06 6.30
CA GLU A 131 -14.32 20.09 5.84
C GLU A 131 -13.13 19.49 5.09
N ASN A 132 -12.50 18.46 5.65
CA ASN A 132 -11.39 17.75 5.00
C ASN A 132 -11.81 17.15 3.65
N ILE A 133 -13.00 16.54 3.57
CA ILE A 133 -13.52 15.98 2.32
C ILE A 133 -13.77 17.10 1.30
N LYS A 134 -14.32 18.24 1.71
CA LYS A 134 -14.51 19.39 0.82
C LYS A 134 -13.17 19.91 0.26
N GLU A 135 -12.12 19.95 1.07
CA GLU A 135 -10.79 20.33 0.60
C GLU A 135 -10.23 19.32 -0.39
N GLN A 136 -10.36 18.02 -0.12
CA GLN A 136 -9.96 16.97 -1.05
C GLN A 136 -10.71 17.04 -2.38
N VAL A 137 -12.01 17.33 -2.35
CA VAL A 137 -12.81 17.52 -3.57
C VAL A 137 -12.32 18.72 -4.37
N ARG A 138 -12.04 19.86 -3.72
CA ARG A 138 -11.48 21.04 -4.41
C ARG A 138 -10.13 20.74 -5.07
N LEU A 139 -9.23 20.07 -4.36
CA LEU A 139 -7.94 19.66 -4.91
C LEU A 139 -8.11 18.72 -6.11
N ALA A 140 -9.05 17.78 -6.03
CA ALA A 140 -9.37 16.88 -7.14
C ALA A 140 -9.95 17.64 -8.35
N GLU A 141 -10.84 18.62 -8.13
CA GLU A 141 -11.37 19.49 -9.19
C GLU A 141 -10.26 20.30 -9.88
N ASP A 142 -9.34 20.86 -9.11
CA ASP A 142 -8.18 21.60 -9.64
C ASP A 142 -7.27 20.69 -10.49
N LEU A 143 -6.99 19.48 -10.02
CA LEU A 143 -6.22 18.48 -10.77
C LEU A 143 -6.92 18.09 -12.08
N VAL A 144 -8.23 17.88 -12.06
CA VAL A 144 -9.02 17.59 -13.27
C VAL A 144 -8.94 18.74 -14.26
N ASN A 145 -9.01 19.98 -13.79
CA ASN A 145 -8.88 21.17 -14.65
C ASN A 145 -7.49 21.29 -15.28
N LEU A 146 -6.43 20.99 -14.52
CA LEU A 146 -5.06 20.96 -15.04
C LEU A 146 -4.89 19.88 -16.11
N LEU A 147 -5.31 18.65 -15.83
CA LEU A 147 -5.25 17.53 -16.79
C LEU A 147 -6.05 17.83 -18.06
N ARG A 148 -7.19 18.51 -17.93
CA ARG A 148 -7.99 18.93 -19.08
C ARG A 148 -7.23 19.93 -19.96
N ARG A 149 -6.56 20.92 -19.37
CA ARG A 149 -5.73 21.88 -20.12
C ARG A 149 -4.55 21.20 -20.80
N GLU A 150 -3.88 20.27 -20.12
CA GLU A 150 -2.78 19.50 -20.71
C GLU A 150 -3.27 18.65 -21.89
N LYS A 151 -4.42 17.99 -21.75
CA LYS A 151 -5.05 17.26 -22.84
C LYS A 151 -5.33 18.15 -24.04
N GLU A 152 -5.94 19.32 -23.82
CA GLU A 152 -6.22 20.29 -24.90
C GLU A 152 -4.92 20.76 -25.59
N GLN A 153 -3.84 20.99 -24.84
CA GLN A 153 -2.54 21.32 -25.42
C GLN A 153 -1.94 20.18 -26.25
N VAL A 154 -2.07 18.93 -25.80
CA VAL A 154 -1.60 17.75 -26.53
C VAL A 154 -2.41 17.54 -27.80
N GLU A 155 -3.73 17.69 -27.76
CA GLU A 155 -4.61 17.60 -28.93
C GLU A 155 -4.25 18.64 -30.00
N VAL A 156 -3.96 19.89 -29.60
CA VAL A 156 -3.48 20.94 -30.52
C VAL A 156 -2.12 20.61 -31.13
N LYS A 157 -1.18 20.07 -30.34
CA LYS A 157 0.13 19.64 -30.88
C LYS A 157 -0.02 18.48 -31.86
N LEU A 158 -0.93 17.56 -31.57
CA LEU A 158 -1.20 16.39 -32.41
C LEU A 158 -1.80 16.81 -33.75
N SER A 159 -2.78 17.72 -33.76
CA SER A 159 -3.35 18.24 -35.00
C SER A 159 -2.32 18.98 -35.86
N GLN A 160 -1.44 19.79 -35.24
CA GLN A 160 -0.35 20.45 -35.94
C GLN A 160 0.64 19.45 -36.56
N LEU A 161 0.95 18.36 -35.86
CA LEU A 161 1.80 17.30 -36.37
C LEU A 161 1.14 16.56 -37.54
N GLU A 162 -0.15 16.23 -37.44
CA GLU A 162 -0.90 15.60 -38.54
C GLU A 162 -0.96 16.49 -39.79
N GLU A 163 -1.21 17.79 -39.61
CA GLU A 163 -1.19 18.76 -40.70
C GLU A 163 0.20 18.84 -41.36
N SER A 164 1.27 18.95 -40.56
CA SER A 164 2.64 19.01 -41.10
C SER A 164 3.05 17.73 -41.84
N GLN A 165 2.71 16.56 -41.31
CA GLN A 165 2.93 15.27 -41.97
C GLN A 165 2.15 15.17 -43.28
N SER A 166 0.90 15.64 -43.31
CA SER A 166 0.09 15.63 -44.52
C SER A 166 0.70 16.51 -45.62
N MET A 167 1.22 17.68 -45.24
CA MET A 167 1.88 18.62 -46.14
C MET A 167 3.19 18.06 -46.67
N GLU A 168 4.00 17.43 -45.82
CA GLU A 168 5.24 16.77 -46.22
C GLU A 168 4.97 15.60 -47.18
N LYS A 169 3.97 14.75 -46.87
CA LYS A 169 3.54 13.67 -47.75
C LYS A 169 3.11 14.19 -49.12
N GLN A 170 2.37 15.29 -49.18
CA GLN A 170 1.98 15.91 -50.45
C GLN A 170 3.19 16.43 -51.23
N LYS A 171 4.18 17.04 -50.57
CA LYS A 171 5.42 17.47 -51.22
C LYS A 171 6.19 16.30 -51.81
N LEU A 172 6.38 15.23 -51.03
CA LEU A 172 7.07 14.02 -51.50
C LEU A 172 6.33 13.34 -52.66
N LEU A 173 5.00 13.36 -52.67
CA LEU A 173 4.22 12.84 -53.80
C LEU A 173 4.45 13.66 -55.08
N LYS A 174 4.49 14.99 -54.98
CA LYS A 174 4.80 15.88 -56.11
C LYS A 174 6.23 15.65 -56.63
N GLU A 175 7.21 15.58 -55.72
CA GLU A 175 8.59 15.29 -56.08
C GLU A 175 8.73 13.91 -56.77
N ARG A 176 8.02 12.90 -56.27
CA ARG A 176 7.95 11.58 -56.90
C ARG A 176 7.39 11.65 -58.31
N GLU A 177 6.31 12.39 -58.53
CA GLU A 177 5.72 12.57 -59.87
C GLU A 177 6.68 13.27 -60.83
N GLU A 178 7.36 14.33 -60.38
CA GLU A 178 8.38 15.04 -61.16
C GLU A 178 9.55 14.12 -61.53
N LEU A 179 10.02 13.29 -60.59
CA LEU A 179 11.08 12.31 -60.84
C LEU A 179 10.65 11.24 -61.86
N ILE A 180 9.41 10.74 -61.76
CA ILE A 180 8.86 9.80 -62.74
C ILE A 180 8.83 10.43 -64.14
N GLN A 181 8.42 11.70 -64.25
CA GLN A 181 8.45 12.41 -65.54
C GLN A 181 9.87 12.53 -66.09
N ARG A 182 10.86 12.89 -65.25
CA ARG A 182 12.27 12.94 -65.66
C ARG A 182 12.81 11.58 -66.09
N ILE A 183 12.46 10.50 -65.39
CA ILE A 183 12.85 9.13 -65.76
C ILE A 183 12.26 8.75 -67.12
N ASN A 184 10.99 9.06 -67.36
CA ASN A 184 10.33 8.77 -68.64
C ASN A 184 10.97 9.56 -69.79
N GLN A 185 11.30 10.84 -69.58
CA GLN A 185 12.04 11.63 -70.56
C GLN A 185 13.43 11.05 -70.84
N ALA A 186 14.16 10.65 -69.81
CA ALA A 186 15.47 10.01 -69.95
C ALA A 186 15.37 8.66 -70.70
N GLN A 187 14.34 7.86 -70.46
CA GLN A 187 14.07 6.62 -71.21
C GLN A 187 13.78 6.89 -72.69
N MET A 188 12.99 7.93 -73.00
CA MET A 188 12.74 8.35 -74.38
C MET A 188 14.04 8.72 -75.09
N HIS A 189 14.88 9.55 -74.46
CA HIS A 189 16.19 9.90 -75.00
C HIS A 189 17.11 8.68 -75.15
N LEU A 190 17.11 7.75 -74.20
CA LEU A 190 17.85 6.49 -74.31
C LEU A 190 17.41 5.66 -75.53
N ASN A 191 16.11 5.57 -75.78
CA ASN A 191 15.58 4.87 -76.95
C ASN A 191 15.97 5.58 -78.26
N GLU A 192 15.95 6.91 -78.29
CA GLU A 192 16.44 7.69 -79.43
C GLU A 192 17.92 7.40 -79.69
N TYR A 193 18.77 7.48 -78.65
CA TYR A 193 20.19 7.17 -78.75
C TYR A 193 20.43 5.73 -79.21
N ARG A 194 19.67 4.76 -78.69
CA ARG A 194 19.74 3.36 -79.11
C ARG A 194 19.41 3.19 -80.59
N SER A 195 18.34 3.82 -81.08
CA SER A 195 17.97 3.80 -82.50
C SER A 195 19.04 4.45 -83.39
N ARG A 196 19.71 5.50 -82.89
CA ARG A 196 20.80 6.16 -83.60
C ARG A 196 22.03 5.27 -83.65
N LEU A 197 22.32 4.58 -82.56
CA LEU A 197 23.41 3.61 -82.45
C LEU A 197 23.18 2.43 -83.42
N GLU A 198 21.96 1.90 -83.49
CA GLU A 198 21.58 0.85 -84.45
C GLU A 198 21.84 1.30 -85.90
N ARG A 199 21.36 2.49 -86.29
CA ARG A 199 21.63 3.06 -87.63
C ARG A 199 23.13 3.21 -87.92
N LEU A 200 23.90 3.67 -86.94
CA LEU A 200 25.36 3.79 -87.08
C LEU A 200 26.04 2.42 -87.18
N THR A 201 25.56 1.41 -86.45
CA THR A 201 26.10 0.05 -86.55
C THR A 201 25.80 -0.58 -87.90
N GLU A 202 24.62 -0.35 -88.47
CA GLU A 202 24.28 -0.78 -89.83
C GLU A 202 25.14 -0.08 -90.88
N ALA A 203 25.33 1.24 -90.75
CA ALA A 203 26.22 1.99 -91.63
C ALA A 203 27.67 1.49 -91.53
N ASN A 204 28.16 1.24 -90.31
CA ASN A 204 29.48 0.65 -90.08
C ASN A 204 29.58 -0.76 -90.65
N ARG A 205 28.56 -1.61 -90.55
CA ARG A 205 28.55 -2.94 -91.19
C ARG A 205 28.69 -2.83 -92.71
N LYS A 206 27.92 -1.95 -93.35
CA LYS A 206 28.02 -1.69 -94.80
C LYS A 206 29.39 -1.18 -95.20
N LEU A 207 29.98 -0.27 -94.41
CA LEU A 207 31.35 0.20 -94.62
C LEU A 207 32.37 -0.94 -94.46
N PHE A 208 32.22 -1.81 -93.46
CA PHE A 208 33.07 -2.98 -93.31
C PHE A 208 32.93 -3.97 -94.47
N GLU A 209 31.73 -4.20 -94.99
CA GLU A 209 31.52 -5.02 -96.18
C GLU A 209 32.20 -4.42 -97.42
N LEU A 210 32.10 -3.10 -97.61
CA LEU A 210 32.82 -2.38 -98.66
C LEU A 210 34.34 -2.46 -98.48
N ILE A 211 34.84 -2.29 -97.26
CA ILE A 211 36.26 -2.44 -96.94
C ILE A 211 36.71 -3.89 -97.14
N ASP A 212 35.90 -4.90 -96.82
CA ASP A 212 36.24 -6.32 -97.03
C ASP A 212 36.26 -6.66 -98.53
N LEU A 213 35.38 -6.05 -99.33
CA LEU A 213 35.42 -6.13 -100.80
C LEU A 213 36.67 -5.44 -101.38
N LEU A 214 37.03 -4.25 -100.87
CA LEU A 214 38.24 -3.52 -101.26
C LEU A 214 39.52 -4.23 -100.80
N GLN A 215 39.54 -4.78 -99.58
CA GLN A 215 40.63 -5.61 -99.08
C GLN A 215 40.72 -6.94 -99.83
N ARG A 216 39.65 -7.48 -100.41
CA ARG A 216 39.75 -8.64 -101.32
C ARG A 216 40.46 -8.28 -102.63
N GLN A 217 40.45 -7.00 -103.04
CA GLN A 217 41.18 -6.48 -104.18
C GLN A 217 42.61 -6.04 -103.83
N GLU A 218 42.86 -5.55 -102.62
CA GLU A 218 44.19 -5.16 -102.14
C GLU A 218 44.76 -6.19 -101.15
N ASP A 219 45.76 -6.91 -101.66
CA ASP A 219 46.78 -7.67 -100.96
C ASP A 219 46.44 -9.03 -100.33
N LYS A 220 46.83 -10.04 -101.12
CA LYS A 220 47.47 -11.27 -100.67
C LYS A 220 48.84 -10.91 -100.08
N ASN A 221 48.98 -10.97 -98.74
CA ASN A 221 50.14 -11.55 -98.02
C ASN A 221 50.41 -11.02 -96.60
N GLN A 222 49.55 -10.18 -95.99
CA GLN A 222 49.69 -9.80 -94.56
C GLN A 222 48.50 -10.20 -93.67
N LYS A 223 47.47 -10.86 -94.23
CA LYS A 223 46.19 -11.15 -93.53
C LYS A 223 46.27 -12.22 -92.44
N GLY A 224 47.26 -13.10 -92.47
CA GLY A 224 47.38 -14.23 -91.53
C GLY A 224 47.69 -13.81 -90.11
N GLU A 225 48.72 -12.99 -89.91
CA GLU A 225 49.15 -12.52 -88.58
C GLU A 225 48.19 -11.48 -88.00
N ILE A 226 47.69 -10.55 -88.82
CA ILE A 226 46.73 -9.53 -88.38
C ILE A 226 45.41 -10.17 -87.91
N ALA A 227 44.98 -11.28 -88.54
CA ALA A 227 43.78 -12.00 -88.13
C ALA A 227 43.97 -12.74 -86.79
N GLN A 228 45.16 -13.28 -86.53
CA GLN A 228 45.49 -13.91 -85.25
C GLN A 228 45.56 -12.87 -84.13
N LEU A 229 46.26 -11.75 -84.34
CA LEU A 229 46.32 -10.64 -83.37
C LEU A 229 44.94 -10.03 -83.08
N ARG A 230 44.04 -9.99 -84.06
CA ARG A 230 42.63 -9.57 -83.85
C ARG A 230 41.84 -10.56 -82.99
N LYS A 231 42.08 -11.86 -83.13
CA LYS A 231 41.44 -12.89 -82.29
C LYS A 231 41.95 -12.83 -80.85
N GLU A 232 43.25 -12.67 -80.65
CA GLU A 232 43.84 -12.50 -79.32
C GLU A 232 43.36 -11.21 -78.65
N ARG A 233 43.33 -10.08 -79.37
CA ARG A 233 42.77 -8.83 -78.85
C ARG A 233 41.30 -9.00 -78.43
N LYS A 234 40.47 -9.69 -79.22
CA LYS A 234 39.07 -9.95 -78.84
C LYS A 234 38.94 -10.85 -77.61
N ARG A 235 39.85 -11.80 -77.43
CA ARG A 235 39.88 -12.67 -76.25
C ARG A 235 40.28 -11.87 -75.00
N LEU A 236 41.36 -11.09 -75.09
CA LEU A 236 41.82 -10.23 -74.00
C LEU A 236 40.79 -9.17 -73.61
N VAL A 237 40.06 -8.60 -74.57
CA VAL A 237 38.96 -7.64 -74.26
C VAL A 237 37.81 -8.33 -73.52
N LYS A 238 37.47 -9.57 -73.86
CA LYS A 238 36.44 -10.33 -73.12
C LYS A 238 36.90 -10.66 -71.70
N GLU A 239 38.16 -11.05 -71.54
CA GLU A 239 38.75 -11.34 -70.22
C GLU A 239 38.80 -10.05 -69.37
N LEU A 240 39.14 -8.89 -69.96
CA LEU A 240 39.09 -7.60 -69.28
C LEU A 240 37.68 -7.22 -68.82
N LEU A 241 36.66 -7.38 -69.68
CA LEU A 241 35.28 -7.09 -69.31
C LEU A 241 34.76 -7.99 -68.17
N GLN A 242 35.18 -9.26 -68.15
CA GLN A 242 34.86 -10.18 -67.05
C GLN A 242 35.55 -9.79 -65.74
N LEU A 243 36.79 -9.31 -65.82
CA LEU A 243 37.52 -8.81 -64.65
C LEU A 243 36.90 -7.51 -64.13
N GLU A 244 36.47 -6.60 -65.01
CA GLU A 244 35.76 -5.38 -64.64
C GLU A 244 34.44 -5.69 -63.94
N SER A 245 33.63 -6.63 -64.46
CA SER A 245 32.38 -7.01 -63.81
C SER A 245 32.59 -7.64 -62.43
N LEU A 246 33.60 -8.50 -62.29
CA LEU A 246 33.95 -9.09 -60.99
C LEU A 246 34.42 -8.02 -60.01
N LEU A 247 35.22 -7.05 -60.46
CA LEU A 247 35.69 -5.95 -59.61
C LEU A 247 34.53 -5.08 -59.14
N GLU A 248 33.56 -4.79 -60.01
CA GLU A 248 32.33 -4.09 -59.63
C GLU A 248 31.51 -4.88 -58.59
N GLU A 249 31.34 -6.19 -58.77
CA GLU A 249 30.65 -7.06 -57.81
C GLU A 249 31.34 -7.04 -56.43
N TYR A 250 32.66 -7.27 -56.40
CA TYR A 250 33.43 -7.19 -55.15
C TYR A 250 33.38 -5.80 -54.51
N SER A 251 33.35 -4.74 -55.31
CA SER A 251 33.24 -3.38 -54.79
C SER A 251 31.89 -3.15 -54.11
N LYS A 252 30.79 -3.67 -54.69
CA LYS A 252 29.44 -3.60 -54.12
C LYS A 252 29.35 -4.41 -52.84
N GLU A 253 29.79 -5.67 -52.85
CA GLU A 253 29.81 -6.52 -51.66
C GLU A 253 30.62 -5.88 -50.52
N ASN A 254 31.77 -5.29 -50.82
CA ASN A 254 32.58 -4.61 -49.81
C ASN A 254 31.87 -3.37 -49.23
N THR A 255 31.09 -2.64 -50.03
CA THR A 255 30.26 -1.53 -49.51
C THR A 255 29.11 -2.02 -48.64
N GLU A 256 28.46 -3.12 -49.02
CA GLU A 256 27.37 -3.73 -48.25
C GLU A 256 27.89 -4.27 -46.90
N LEU A 257 29.00 -4.99 -46.90
CA LEU A 257 29.65 -5.48 -45.69
C LEU A 257 30.07 -4.34 -44.75
N LYS A 258 30.56 -3.21 -45.28
CA LYS A 258 30.86 -2.02 -44.45
C LYS A 258 29.62 -1.45 -43.78
N LEU A 259 28.47 -1.45 -44.47
CA LEU A 259 27.19 -1.01 -43.91
C LEU A 259 26.66 -2.00 -42.86
N GLU A 260 26.85 -3.30 -43.06
CA GLU A 260 26.50 -4.30 -42.05
C GLU A 260 27.37 -4.16 -40.79
N ILE A 261 28.68 -3.98 -40.96
CA ILE A 261 29.60 -3.74 -39.85
C ILE A 261 29.21 -2.49 -39.07
N SER A 262 28.83 -1.39 -39.74
CA SER A 262 28.42 -0.16 -39.03
C SER A 262 27.13 -0.36 -38.24
N LYS A 263 26.14 -1.09 -38.79
CA LYS A 263 24.89 -1.45 -38.09
C LYS A 263 25.15 -2.36 -36.89
N ILE A 264 26.02 -3.35 -37.03
CA ILE A 264 26.38 -4.25 -35.92
C ILE A 264 27.10 -3.47 -34.82
N ARG A 265 27.98 -2.54 -35.17
CA ARG A 265 28.66 -1.67 -34.21
C ARG A 265 27.68 -0.79 -33.43
N SER A 266 26.75 -0.11 -34.12
CA SER A 266 25.74 0.70 -33.43
C SER A 266 24.87 -0.15 -32.51
N HIS A 267 24.48 -1.36 -32.95
CA HIS A 267 23.70 -2.27 -32.10
C HIS A 267 24.49 -2.75 -30.87
N LEU A 268 25.79 -2.99 -31.01
CA LEU A 268 26.67 -3.36 -29.91
C LEU A 268 26.80 -2.22 -28.91
N GLU A 269 26.93 -0.97 -29.37
CA GLU A 269 26.95 0.23 -28.52
C GLU A 269 25.63 0.37 -27.73
N ASP A 270 24.48 0.23 -28.40
CA ASP A 270 23.16 0.28 -27.75
C ASP A 270 23.01 -0.79 -26.65
N VAL A 271 23.47 -2.01 -26.94
CA VAL A 271 23.43 -3.12 -25.98
C VAL A 271 24.38 -2.86 -24.82
N SER A 272 25.57 -2.28 -25.07
CA SER A 272 26.52 -1.90 -24.01
C SER A 272 25.91 -0.86 -23.07
N GLN A 273 25.27 0.18 -23.61
CA GLN A 273 24.59 1.20 -22.81
C GLN A 273 23.46 0.60 -21.96
N LYS A 274 22.63 -0.28 -22.54
CA LYS A 274 21.58 -0.98 -21.79
C LYS A 274 22.15 -1.85 -20.67
N LYS A 275 23.27 -2.52 -20.91
CA LYS A 275 23.95 -3.31 -19.88
C LYS A 275 24.44 -2.43 -18.74
N GLU A 276 25.06 -1.29 -19.03
CA GLU A 276 25.52 -0.33 -18.02
C GLU A 276 24.36 0.20 -17.17
N LEU A 277 23.22 0.55 -17.79
CA LEU A 277 22.01 0.96 -17.08
C LEU A 277 21.48 -0.13 -16.15
N LEU A 278 21.39 -1.37 -16.64
CA LEU A 278 20.94 -2.51 -15.82
C LEU A 278 21.91 -2.80 -14.66
N GLU A 279 23.22 -2.63 -14.85
CA GLU A 279 24.20 -2.77 -13.78
C GLU A 279 24.02 -1.68 -12.71
N LEU A 280 23.71 -0.45 -13.10
CA LEU A 280 23.39 0.64 -12.16
C LEU A 280 22.10 0.34 -11.37
N GLU A 281 21.04 -0.09 -12.04
CA GLU A 281 19.78 -0.50 -11.39
C GLU A 281 20.00 -1.64 -10.40
N LEU A 282 20.80 -2.65 -10.76
CA LEU A 282 21.16 -3.74 -9.85
C LEU A 282 21.96 -3.25 -8.64
N GLN A 283 22.88 -2.31 -8.82
CA GLN A 283 23.62 -1.71 -7.71
C GLN A 283 22.70 -0.93 -6.78
N GLU A 284 21.73 -0.19 -7.34
CA GLU A 284 20.74 0.55 -6.55
C GLU A 284 19.84 -0.39 -5.75
N LEU A 285 19.29 -1.43 -6.39
CA LEU A 285 18.49 -2.45 -5.71
C LEU A 285 19.28 -3.16 -4.60
N LYS A 286 20.56 -3.48 -4.83
CA LYS A 286 21.44 -4.03 -3.79
C LYS A 286 21.60 -3.08 -2.61
N LYS A 287 21.81 -1.78 -2.87
CA LYS A 287 21.86 -0.76 -1.81
C LYS A 287 20.55 -0.69 -1.03
N GLN A 288 19.40 -0.70 -1.72
CA GLN A 288 18.08 -0.70 -1.08
C GLN A 288 17.80 -1.95 -0.24
N ILE A 289 18.28 -3.12 -0.66
CA ILE A 289 18.17 -4.36 0.14
C ILE A 289 19.05 -4.27 1.38
N ASN A 290 20.28 -3.78 1.25
CA ASN A 290 21.20 -3.63 2.38
C ASN A 290 20.65 -2.64 3.42
N THR A 291 20.13 -1.49 2.99
CA THR A 291 19.52 -0.51 3.91
C THR A 291 18.28 -1.09 4.60
N LYS A 292 17.42 -1.81 3.88
CA LYS A 292 16.30 -2.53 4.51
C LYS A 292 16.79 -3.57 5.52
N GLY A 293 17.84 -4.33 5.19
CA GLY A 293 18.44 -5.32 6.09
C GLY A 293 18.99 -4.71 7.38
N GLU A 294 19.66 -3.55 7.28
CA GLU A 294 20.14 -2.78 8.43
C GLU A 294 18.99 -2.28 9.29
N ILE A 295 17.94 -1.73 8.69
CA ILE A 295 16.72 -1.29 9.40
C ILE A 295 16.08 -2.46 10.15
N TYR A 296 15.94 -3.64 9.51
CA TYR A 296 15.39 -4.81 10.19
C TYR A 296 16.29 -5.32 11.32
N ARG A 297 17.62 -5.26 11.15
CA ARG A 297 18.58 -5.60 12.21
C ARG A 297 18.41 -4.66 13.41
N GLU A 298 18.31 -3.36 13.17
CA GLU A 298 18.12 -2.36 14.22
C GLU A 298 16.78 -2.55 14.95
N ILE A 299 15.68 -2.72 14.20
CA ILE A 299 14.35 -2.99 14.75
C ILE A 299 14.39 -4.25 15.63
N LEU A 300 14.88 -5.37 15.10
CA LEU A 300 14.91 -6.63 15.83
C LEU A 300 15.79 -6.55 17.08
N ASN A 301 16.92 -5.85 17.03
CA ASN A 301 17.78 -5.64 18.19
C ASN A 301 17.13 -4.75 19.28
N VAL A 302 16.33 -3.76 18.88
CA VAL A 302 15.59 -2.90 19.82
C VAL A 302 14.42 -3.63 20.48
N PHE A 303 13.71 -4.49 19.73
CA PHE A 303 12.55 -5.21 20.26
C PHE A 303 12.90 -6.51 21.00
N LEU A 304 14.05 -7.13 20.74
CA LEU A 304 14.44 -8.43 21.27
C LEU A 304 15.80 -8.36 22.00
N GLU A 305 15.82 -7.75 23.18
CA GLU A 305 17.05 -7.50 23.95
C GLU A 305 17.84 -8.76 24.36
N ASN A 306 17.17 -9.90 24.52
CA ASN A 306 17.76 -11.20 24.91
C ASN A 306 18.01 -12.13 23.71
N ILE A 307 17.82 -11.66 22.47
CA ILE A 307 17.99 -12.47 21.25
C ILE A 307 19.08 -11.87 20.36
N GLU A 308 20.02 -12.72 19.95
CA GLU A 308 21.02 -12.42 18.92
C GLU A 308 20.62 -13.11 17.62
N MET A 309 20.36 -12.32 16.57
CA MET A 309 20.03 -12.85 15.23
C MET A 309 21.29 -12.99 14.39
N GLU A 310 21.46 -14.12 13.70
CA GLU A 310 22.48 -14.27 12.66
C GLU A 310 22.07 -13.50 11.39
N ASP A 311 23.05 -12.98 10.63
CA ASP A 311 22.79 -12.18 9.42
C ASP A 311 21.92 -12.91 8.39
N ARG A 312 22.04 -14.23 8.36
CA ARG A 312 21.21 -15.11 7.54
C ARG A 312 19.76 -15.14 8.01
N ALA A 313 19.53 -15.24 9.32
CA ALA A 313 18.18 -15.20 9.89
C ALA A 313 17.48 -13.86 9.60
N ILE A 314 18.21 -12.75 9.58
CA ILE A 314 17.68 -11.44 9.18
C ILE A 314 17.31 -11.44 7.70
N SER A 315 18.18 -11.99 6.84
CA SER A 315 17.86 -12.12 5.41
C SER A 315 16.65 -13.01 5.16
N GLU A 316 16.53 -14.14 5.84
CA GLU A 316 15.38 -15.04 5.73
C GLU A 316 14.12 -14.37 6.25
N PHE A 317 14.22 -13.63 7.36
CA PHE A 317 13.11 -12.83 7.90
C PHE A 317 12.64 -11.79 6.88
N MET A 318 13.54 -11.11 6.16
CA MET A 318 13.16 -10.14 5.12
C MET A 318 12.31 -10.75 4.01
N HIS A 319 12.61 -11.99 3.60
CA HIS A 319 11.90 -12.68 2.52
C HIS A 319 10.57 -13.31 2.96
N LEU A 320 10.24 -13.30 4.25
CA LEU A 320 8.97 -13.82 4.75
C LEU A 320 7.77 -12.95 4.30
N PRO A 321 6.62 -13.57 3.97
CA PRO A 321 5.34 -12.88 3.81
C PRO A 321 4.93 -12.14 5.09
N ILE A 322 4.20 -11.03 4.96
CA ILE A 322 3.80 -10.15 6.09
C ILE A 322 3.00 -10.92 7.17
N GLU A 323 2.13 -11.83 6.75
CA GLU A 323 1.31 -12.68 7.63
C GLU A 323 2.20 -13.56 8.52
N LYS A 324 3.18 -14.24 7.91
CA LYS A 324 4.15 -15.09 8.62
C LYS A 324 5.10 -14.27 9.49
N LYS A 325 5.54 -13.08 9.05
CA LYS A 325 6.38 -12.18 9.87
C LYS A 325 5.75 -11.87 11.23
N ARG A 326 4.43 -11.63 11.27
CA ARG A 326 3.71 -11.35 12.53
C ARG A 326 3.72 -12.54 13.48
N GLU A 327 3.53 -13.74 12.96
CA GLU A 327 3.55 -14.97 13.76
C GLU A 327 4.96 -15.28 14.28
N PHE A 328 5.97 -15.10 13.44
CA PHE A 328 7.37 -15.25 13.83
C PHE A 328 7.79 -14.23 14.88
N ILE A 329 7.38 -12.96 14.76
CA ILE A 329 7.64 -11.94 15.80
C ILE A 329 6.99 -12.33 17.13
N LYS A 330 5.75 -12.83 17.12
CA LYS A 330 5.07 -13.26 18.36
C LYS A 330 5.84 -14.37 19.06
N GLU A 331 6.27 -15.39 18.33
CA GLU A 331 7.05 -16.50 18.89
C GLU A 331 8.45 -16.06 19.36
N LEU A 332 9.10 -15.13 18.64
CA LEU A 332 10.37 -14.55 19.06
C LEU A 332 10.23 -13.68 20.32
N LEU A 333 9.14 -12.94 20.47
CA LEU A 333 8.85 -12.19 21.69
C LEU A 333 8.62 -13.12 22.88
N ILE A 334 7.91 -14.22 22.68
CA ILE A 334 7.74 -15.26 23.70
C ILE A 334 9.11 -15.83 24.09
N LEU A 335 9.97 -16.13 23.12
CA LEU A 335 11.34 -16.59 23.39
C LEU A 335 12.15 -15.55 24.17
N ASN A 336 12.01 -14.26 23.85
CA ASN A 336 12.71 -13.17 24.52
C ASN A 336 12.35 -13.04 26.01
N MET A 337 11.12 -13.45 26.38
CA MET A 337 10.62 -13.45 27.75
C MET A 337 10.98 -14.71 28.56
N LYS A 338 11.51 -15.77 27.91
CA LYS A 338 11.82 -17.05 28.57
C LYS A 338 13.24 -17.08 29.13
N GLU A 339 13.37 -17.50 30.38
CA GLU A 339 14.64 -17.74 31.06
C GLU A 339 15.21 -19.14 30.74
N GLU A 340 16.50 -19.34 30.99
CA GLU A 340 17.31 -20.52 30.58
C GLU A 340 16.79 -21.90 31.08
N GLY A 341 15.79 -21.93 31.96
CA GLY A 341 15.31 -23.13 32.66
C GLY A 341 13.99 -23.75 32.18
N GLU A 342 13.31 -23.18 31.18
CA GLU A 342 12.04 -23.74 30.70
C GLU A 342 12.23 -24.94 29.72
N PRO A 343 11.38 -25.98 29.79
CA PRO A 343 11.49 -27.14 28.92
C PRO A 343 11.15 -26.78 27.47
N LEU A 344 12.17 -26.69 26.62
CA LEU A 344 12.04 -26.46 25.18
C LEU A 344 12.24 -27.76 24.40
N GLU A 345 11.57 -27.88 23.25
CA GLU A 345 11.74 -29.04 22.36
C GLU A 345 13.15 -29.06 21.75
N SER A 346 14.01 -29.95 22.24
CA SER A 346 15.32 -30.22 21.67
C SER A 346 15.22 -31.07 20.40
N MET A 347 16.09 -30.81 19.43
CA MET A 347 16.22 -31.64 18.24
C MET A 347 17.05 -32.89 18.54
N LYS A 348 16.53 -34.07 18.18
CA LYS A 348 17.28 -35.34 18.30
C LYS A 348 18.49 -35.30 17.35
N GLY A 349 19.70 -35.42 17.90
CA GLY A 349 20.95 -35.51 17.13
C GLY A 349 21.75 -34.20 16.94
N LEU A 350 21.30 -33.06 17.50
CA LEU A 350 22.00 -31.77 17.46
C LEU A 350 22.28 -31.27 18.87
N LYS A 351 23.50 -30.78 19.15
CA LYS A 351 23.87 -30.28 20.50
C LYS A 351 23.30 -28.88 20.72
N ASN A 352 22.48 -28.70 21.75
CA ASN A 352 21.95 -27.41 22.22
C ASN A 352 21.18 -26.60 21.15
N VAL A 353 20.59 -27.27 20.15
CA VAL A 353 19.72 -26.61 19.17
C VAL A 353 18.26 -26.93 19.50
N PHE A 354 17.48 -25.87 19.64
CA PHE A 354 16.06 -25.89 19.94
C PHE A 354 15.25 -25.42 18.74
N LYS A 355 13.98 -25.83 18.71
CA LYS A 355 13.03 -25.43 17.66
C LYS A 355 11.76 -24.82 18.25
N LEU A 356 11.31 -23.73 17.66
CA LEU A 356 9.94 -23.23 17.83
C LEU A 356 9.14 -23.52 16.56
N LYS A 357 7.84 -23.72 16.73
CA LYS A 357 6.88 -24.07 15.66
C LYS A 357 5.84 -22.95 15.52
N PRO A 358 6.17 -21.80 14.91
CA PRO A 358 5.14 -20.87 14.45
C PRO A 358 4.23 -21.57 13.44
N ARG A 359 2.98 -21.12 13.32
CA ARG A 359 2.08 -21.59 12.27
C ARG A 359 2.77 -21.37 10.91
N GLY A 360 2.85 -22.43 10.10
CA GLY A 360 3.50 -22.34 8.79
C GLY A 360 5.02 -22.25 8.77
N GLY A 361 5.76 -22.65 9.82
CA GLY A 361 7.22 -22.63 9.78
C GLY A 361 7.98 -23.22 10.98
N ARG A 362 9.30 -23.03 11.00
CA ARG A 362 10.21 -23.39 12.10
C ARG A 362 11.25 -22.30 12.35
N ILE A 363 11.54 -22.04 13.62
CA ILE A 363 12.63 -21.17 14.07
C ILE A 363 13.66 -22.07 14.76
N TYR A 364 14.92 -22.01 14.30
CA TYR A 364 16.02 -22.72 14.94
C TYR A 364 16.86 -21.75 15.74
N PHE A 365 17.15 -22.11 16.98
CA PHE A 365 17.95 -21.27 17.88
C PHE A 365 18.82 -22.13 18.80
N THR A 366 19.87 -21.51 19.31
CA THR A 366 20.85 -22.09 20.22
C THR A 366 21.15 -21.08 21.33
N PHE A 367 21.90 -21.49 22.35
CA PHE A 367 22.43 -20.54 23.33
C PHE A 367 23.71 -19.89 22.78
N GLY A 368 23.72 -18.56 22.71
CA GLY A 368 24.90 -17.78 22.37
C GLY A 368 25.89 -17.69 23.54
N GLU A 369 27.12 -17.29 23.24
CA GLU A 369 28.24 -17.22 24.22
C GLU A 369 27.98 -16.23 25.38
N LYS A 370 27.05 -15.28 25.20
CA LYS A 370 26.70 -14.24 26.18
C LYS A 370 25.45 -14.53 27.01
N ARG A 371 25.04 -15.80 27.15
CA ARG A 371 23.76 -16.18 27.82
C ARG A 371 22.52 -15.52 27.20
N ARG A 372 22.57 -15.32 25.87
CA ARG A 372 21.45 -14.82 25.06
C ARG A 372 21.01 -15.88 24.08
N TRP A 373 19.73 -15.88 23.71
CA TRP A 373 19.20 -16.79 22.70
C TRP A 373 19.74 -16.39 21.33
N LYS A 374 20.41 -17.29 20.61
CA LYS A 374 20.93 -17.05 19.27
C LYS A 374 20.07 -17.74 18.22
N VAL A 375 19.39 -16.98 17.37
CA VAL A 375 18.59 -17.54 16.27
C VAL A 375 19.51 -17.80 15.08
N LEU A 376 19.53 -19.05 14.65
CA LEU A 376 20.38 -19.55 13.57
C LEU A 376 19.72 -19.40 12.21
N GLY A 377 18.38 -19.51 12.16
CA GLY A 377 17.66 -19.48 10.90
C GLY A 377 16.15 -19.69 11.02
N LEU A 378 15.42 -19.26 10.00
CA LEU A 378 13.96 -19.21 9.91
C LEU A 378 13.50 -19.91 8.62
N ILE A 379 12.61 -20.90 8.75
CA ILE A 379 11.98 -21.57 7.60
C ILE A 379 10.47 -21.30 7.59
N ALA A 380 9.95 -20.88 6.44
CA ALA A 380 8.53 -20.68 6.19
C ALA A 380 7.82 -21.85 5.47
N SER A 381 8.53 -22.94 5.15
CA SER A 381 7.96 -24.12 4.51
C SER A 381 7.33 -25.09 5.52
N GLU A 382 6.15 -25.60 5.20
CA GLU A 382 5.47 -26.67 5.94
C GLU A 382 5.89 -28.07 5.49
N ASP A 383 6.67 -28.19 4.41
CA ASP A 383 7.12 -29.47 3.88
C ASP A 383 8.26 -30.05 4.71
N ASP A 384 8.11 -31.28 5.21
CA ASP A 384 9.11 -31.91 6.07
C ASP A 384 10.43 -32.22 5.33
N LYS A 385 10.38 -32.41 4.00
CA LYS A 385 11.59 -32.58 3.16
C LYS A 385 12.47 -31.32 3.13
N ASP A 386 11.85 -30.15 3.01
CA ASP A 386 12.58 -28.87 3.01
C ASP A 386 13.18 -28.57 4.38
N LYS A 387 12.46 -28.93 5.45
CA LYS A 387 12.93 -28.79 6.83
C LYS A 387 14.11 -29.71 7.12
N GLU A 388 14.09 -30.94 6.62
CA GLU A 388 15.22 -31.86 6.73
C GLU A 388 16.41 -31.42 5.89
N LYS A 389 16.19 -30.93 4.67
CA LYS A 389 17.24 -30.38 3.81
C LYS A 389 17.92 -29.17 4.45
N TYR A 390 17.14 -28.24 4.99
CA TYR A 390 17.65 -27.06 5.69
C TYR A 390 18.43 -27.45 6.95
N ALA A 391 17.93 -28.41 7.74
CA ALA A 391 18.68 -28.93 8.89
C ALA A 391 20.00 -29.59 8.46
N LYS A 392 20.01 -30.32 7.33
CA LYS A 392 21.19 -30.97 6.76
C LYS A 392 22.14 -30.02 6.03
N GLU A 393 21.77 -28.80 5.68
CA GLU A 393 22.66 -27.85 4.97
C GLU A 393 23.18 -26.74 5.89
N ILE A 394 22.35 -26.29 6.85
CA ILE A 394 22.62 -25.09 7.65
C ILE A 394 23.01 -25.45 9.08
N LEU A 395 22.43 -26.51 9.64
CA LEU A 395 22.75 -26.96 11.01
C LEU A 395 23.88 -27.98 11.06
N ILE A 396 24.55 -28.29 9.93
CA ILE A 396 25.72 -29.21 9.88
C ILE A 396 26.79 -28.83 10.90
N LYS A 397 27.03 -27.52 11.08
CA LYS A 397 28.05 -27.01 12.02
C LYS A 397 27.76 -27.37 13.49
N TYR A 398 26.53 -27.81 13.79
CA TYR A 398 26.04 -28.21 15.11
C TYR A 398 25.66 -29.69 15.17
N MET A 399 25.88 -30.44 14.09
CA MET A 399 25.83 -31.91 14.06
C MET A 399 27.11 -32.48 14.69
N GLN A 400 26.97 -33.53 15.48
CA GLN A 400 28.10 -34.37 15.90
C GLN A 400 28.41 -35.42 14.84
#